data_AF-A0A0K0GK18-F1
#
_entry.id   AF-A0A0K0GK18-F1
#
_cell.length_a   1.000
_cell.length_b   1.000
_cell.length_c   1.000
_cell.angle_alpha   90.00
_cell.angle_beta   90.00
_cell.angle_gamma   90.00
#
_symmetry.space_group_name_H-M   'P 1'
#
loop_
_entity.id
_entity.type
_entity.pdbx_description
1 polymer ?
#
loop_
_entity_poly.entity_id
_entity_poly.type
_entity_poly.pdbx_seq_one_letter_code
_entity_poly.pdbx_strand_id
1 'polypeptide(L)'
;MSQRDYARFLFEWQRVDSRRRVAGPDALAGVVGQLEGFEAPAVLWESELLPARVHDYQPAWLDELCTAGRTLWARVRPGGGRSGAALRSTPIMLLPRRAAQRWSALARHADEAPLGSRAEHVMQVLHQQGALFFEEIADGAHLMTTELEDALSELLMRGRAHCDSYAGLRALLVPASKRPSALSRHRRRASALGIRDAGRWAPVCALPELPRAEAGERHQDTLEHVARTLLRRYGVVCWRLLEREAAWLPPWRELLRMYQRLEARGEIRGGRFIAGLSGEQFALPDAIAALRRVCAQALPQQWICVSASDPSNLLCSLLPGERIARVPGNRVAFLDGLPMAVWVADRLQAVQELTPEQAEQALRRLQRGPGAAWGNRRWNAGWLSRPAAQCLYHPCAEADATHSGCRQPTSAMAYPPRYGCRCVLSPVGWRVAAHRRLRSRAAQRPL
;
A
#
# COMPACT_ATOMS: atom_id res chain seq x y z
N MET A 1 27.43 3.64 4.27
CA MET A 1 26.67 4.89 4.52
C MET A 1 25.54 4.61 5.50
N SER A 2 25.04 5.61 6.22
CA SER A 2 24.00 5.36 7.23
C SER A 2 22.66 4.99 6.60
N GLN A 3 21.77 4.35 7.36
CA GLN A 3 20.40 4.06 6.92
C GLN A 3 19.59 5.34 6.65
N ARG A 4 19.87 6.41 7.43
CA ARG A 4 19.30 7.75 7.22
C ARG A 4 19.71 8.33 5.86
N ASP A 5 20.98 8.22 5.51
CA ASP A 5 21.47 8.71 4.21
C ASP A 5 20.86 7.93 3.05
N TYR A 6 20.71 6.62 3.21
CA TYR A 6 20.03 5.80 2.22
C TYR A 6 18.56 6.23 2.05
N ALA A 7 17.84 6.57 3.12
CA ALA A 7 16.50 7.10 3.04
C ALA A 7 16.44 8.44 2.28
N ARG A 8 17.36 9.38 2.57
CA ARG A 8 17.51 10.63 1.81
C ARG A 8 17.75 10.36 0.33
N PHE A 9 18.68 9.46 0.03
CA PHE A 9 18.96 9.04 -1.34
C PHE A 9 17.72 8.48 -2.02
N LEU A 10 16.95 7.62 -1.35
CA LEU A 10 15.76 7.01 -1.93
C LEU A 10 14.68 8.05 -2.22
N PHE A 11 14.51 9.07 -1.37
CA PHE A 11 13.59 10.18 -1.62
C PHE A 11 13.98 11.00 -2.84
N GLU A 12 15.27 11.25 -3.05
CA GLU A 12 15.74 11.89 -4.29
C GLU A 12 15.60 10.96 -5.50
N TRP A 13 16.02 9.70 -5.37
CA TRP A 13 16.06 8.69 -6.43
C TRP A 13 14.68 8.39 -6.99
N GLN A 14 13.67 8.31 -6.12
CA GLN A 14 12.27 8.11 -6.49
C GLN A 14 11.50 9.41 -6.67
N ARG A 15 12.18 10.58 -6.66
CA ARG A 15 11.60 11.91 -6.90
C ARG A 15 10.52 12.33 -5.90
N VAL A 16 10.51 11.74 -4.71
CA VAL A 16 9.58 12.12 -3.62
C VAL A 16 9.99 13.46 -3.00
N ASP A 17 11.28 13.77 -3.06
CA ASP A 17 11.81 15.09 -2.73
C ASP A 17 11.22 16.18 -3.65
N SER A 18 10.63 17.22 -3.07
CA SER A 18 10.04 18.34 -3.80
C SER A 18 10.97 19.02 -4.80
N ARG A 19 12.28 19.04 -4.54
CA ARG A 19 13.29 19.65 -5.43
C ARG A 19 13.64 18.77 -6.63
N ARG A 20 13.28 17.48 -6.59
CA ARG A 20 13.58 16.47 -7.62
C ARG A 20 12.33 15.97 -8.36
N ARG A 21 11.14 16.47 -8.00
CA ARG A 21 9.91 16.15 -8.71
C ARG A 21 10.04 16.55 -10.16
N VAL A 22 9.55 15.67 -11.02
CA VAL A 22 9.44 15.95 -12.44
C VAL A 22 8.07 16.58 -12.74
N ALA A 23 7.91 17.17 -13.92
CA ALA A 23 6.65 17.76 -14.34
C ALA A 23 6.29 17.32 -15.76
N GLY A 24 5.00 17.27 -16.05
CA GLY A 24 4.47 17.00 -17.39
C GLY A 24 4.23 15.52 -17.71
N PRO A 25 3.55 15.26 -18.85
CA PRO A 25 3.08 13.93 -19.24
C PRO A 25 4.23 12.97 -19.60
N ASP A 26 5.29 13.43 -20.28
CA ASP A 26 6.40 12.55 -20.66
C ASP A 26 7.19 12.04 -19.46
N ALA A 27 7.32 12.86 -18.42
CA ALA A 27 8.03 12.47 -17.21
C ALA A 27 7.23 11.46 -16.36
N LEU A 28 5.90 11.48 -16.46
CA LEU A 28 5.03 10.50 -15.80
C LEU A 28 5.33 9.08 -16.26
N ALA A 29 5.58 8.86 -17.55
CA ALA A 29 5.94 7.53 -18.08
C ALA A 29 7.24 7.00 -17.43
N GLY A 30 8.21 7.87 -17.18
CA GLY A 30 9.44 7.53 -16.47
C GLY A 30 9.20 7.15 -14.99
N VAL A 31 8.30 7.86 -14.31
CA VAL A 31 7.89 7.54 -12.93
C VAL A 31 7.16 6.19 -12.87
N VAL A 32 6.20 5.96 -13.77
CA VAL A 32 5.48 4.69 -13.87
C VAL A 32 6.45 3.54 -14.17
N GLY A 33 7.41 3.73 -15.07
CA GLY A 33 8.44 2.74 -15.36
C GLY A 33 9.38 2.46 -14.17
N GLN A 34 9.64 3.45 -13.31
CA GLN A 34 10.41 3.23 -12.08
C GLN A 34 9.61 2.45 -11.02
N LEU A 35 8.30 2.63 -10.98
CA LEU A 35 7.36 1.93 -10.10
C LEU A 35 6.77 0.65 -10.72
N GLU A 36 7.30 0.22 -11.86
CA GLU A 36 6.81 -0.93 -12.61
C GLU A 36 6.77 -2.19 -11.74
N GLY A 37 5.61 -2.84 -11.62
CA GLY A 37 5.42 -4.04 -10.80
C GLY A 37 5.21 -3.77 -9.31
N PHE A 38 5.12 -2.49 -8.90
CA PHE A 38 4.74 -2.15 -7.53
C PHE A 38 3.24 -2.34 -7.35
N GLU A 39 2.86 -3.05 -6.29
CA GLU A 39 1.47 -3.28 -5.95
C GLU A 39 1.00 -2.26 -4.90
N ALA A 40 0.01 -1.43 -5.26
CA ALA A 40 -0.55 -0.44 -4.35
C ALA A 40 -2.08 -0.35 -4.46
N PRO A 41 -2.79 0.02 -3.37
CA PRO A 41 -4.21 0.31 -3.43
C PRO A 41 -4.56 1.27 -4.56
N ALA A 42 -5.60 0.95 -5.33
CA ALA A 42 -6.04 1.70 -6.51
C ALA A 42 -6.21 3.21 -6.22
N VAL A 43 -6.79 3.56 -5.07
CA VAL A 43 -7.00 4.97 -4.71
C VAL A 43 -5.68 5.73 -4.52
N LEU A 44 -4.59 5.06 -4.13
CA LEU A 44 -3.34 5.71 -3.73
C LEU A 44 -2.49 6.16 -4.91
N TRP A 45 -2.65 5.55 -6.09
CA TRP A 45 -1.87 5.94 -7.27
C TRP A 45 -2.02 7.42 -7.60
N GLU A 46 -3.24 7.91 -7.74
CA GLU A 46 -3.50 9.32 -8.08
C GLU A 46 -3.64 10.25 -6.87
N SER A 47 -3.85 9.71 -5.66
CA SER A 47 -4.01 10.55 -4.46
C SER A 47 -2.72 10.80 -3.69
N GLU A 48 -1.75 9.88 -3.74
CA GLU A 48 -0.54 9.96 -2.91
C GLU A 48 0.75 9.59 -3.67
N LEU A 49 0.76 8.55 -4.51
CA LEU A 49 2.00 8.03 -5.10
C LEU A 49 2.52 8.86 -6.29
N LEU A 50 1.66 9.14 -7.28
CA LEU A 50 2.04 9.93 -8.46
C LEU A 50 2.21 11.42 -8.10
N PRO A 51 1.31 12.07 -7.34
CA PRO A 51 1.51 13.46 -6.91
C PRO A 51 2.74 13.67 -6.03
N ALA A 52 3.20 12.64 -5.31
CA ALA A 52 4.45 12.73 -4.55
C ALA A 52 5.69 12.89 -5.45
N ARG A 53 5.61 12.44 -6.72
CA ARG A 53 6.74 12.35 -7.66
C ARG A 53 6.63 13.29 -8.86
N VAL A 54 5.41 13.68 -9.21
CA VAL A 54 5.09 14.52 -10.35
C VAL A 54 4.43 15.81 -9.87
N HIS A 55 5.05 16.95 -10.16
CA HIS A 55 4.52 18.27 -9.87
C HIS A 55 3.24 18.53 -10.69
N ASP A 56 2.23 19.10 -10.03
CA ASP A 56 0.91 19.40 -10.62
C ASP A 56 0.33 18.24 -11.44
N TYR A 57 0.47 17.01 -10.94
CA TYR A 57 -0.05 15.81 -11.58
C TYR A 57 -1.51 16.01 -12.03
N GLN A 58 -1.75 15.83 -13.33
CA GLN A 58 -3.09 15.84 -13.91
C GLN A 58 -3.53 14.42 -14.26
N PRO A 59 -4.72 13.97 -13.83
CA PRO A 59 -5.25 12.64 -14.14
C PRO A 59 -5.29 12.30 -15.64
N ALA A 60 -5.52 13.32 -16.48
CA ALA A 60 -5.55 13.17 -17.94
C ALA A 60 -4.24 12.62 -18.52
N TRP A 61 -3.09 12.89 -17.89
CA TRP A 61 -1.80 12.37 -18.36
C TRP A 61 -1.71 10.85 -18.23
N LEU A 62 -2.25 10.28 -17.16
CA LEU A 62 -2.29 8.81 -17.00
C LEU A 62 -3.31 8.19 -17.95
N ASP A 63 -4.45 8.84 -18.14
CA ASP A 63 -5.48 8.41 -19.10
C ASP A 63 -4.92 8.36 -20.53
N GLU A 64 -4.14 9.36 -20.93
CA GLU A 64 -3.46 9.41 -22.22
C GLU A 64 -2.41 8.31 -22.36
N LEU A 65 -1.60 8.05 -21.32
CA LEU A 65 -0.63 6.93 -21.33
C LEU A 65 -1.32 5.56 -21.49
N CYS A 66 -2.47 5.39 -20.86
CA CYS A 66 -3.26 4.17 -20.96
C CYS A 66 -3.90 4.02 -22.34
N THR A 67 -4.58 5.06 -22.82
CA THR A 67 -5.27 5.06 -24.12
C THR A 67 -4.29 4.92 -25.29
N ALA A 68 -3.09 5.51 -25.19
CA ALA A 68 -2.02 5.34 -26.16
C ALA A 68 -1.35 3.95 -26.11
N GLY A 69 -1.78 3.06 -25.19
CA GLY A 69 -1.21 1.72 -25.04
C GLY A 69 0.22 1.71 -24.50
N ARG A 70 0.74 2.82 -23.96
CA ARG A 70 2.09 2.89 -23.37
C ARG A 70 2.12 2.22 -21.99
N THR A 71 1.04 2.41 -21.23
CA THR A 71 0.86 1.86 -19.89
C THR A 71 -0.46 1.10 -19.81
N LEU A 72 -0.54 0.07 -18.99
CA LEU A 72 -1.81 -0.50 -18.54
C LEU A 72 -1.87 -0.40 -17.02
N TRP A 73 -3.08 -0.43 -16.50
CA TRP A 73 -3.31 -0.77 -15.11
C TRP A 73 -3.90 -2.19 -15.05
N ALA A 74 -3.46 -2.98 -14.08
CA ALA A 74 -3.98 -4.34 -13.91
C ALA A 74 -3.98 -4.76 -12.45
N ARG A 75 -4.95 -5.58 -12.09
CA ARG A 75 -4.88 -6.43 -10.91
C ARG A 75 -4.32 -7.78 -11.33
N VAL A 76 -3.03 -7.96 -11.07
CA VAL A 76 -2.27 -9.14 -11.51
C VAL A 76 -2.55 -10.35 -10.61
N ARG A 77 -2.88 -10.17 -9.32
CA ARG A 77 -3.29 -11.25 -8.41
C ARG A 77 -4.62 -10.97 -7.71
N PRO A 78 -5.72 -11.57 -8.20
CA PRO A 78 -6.96 -11.65 -7.44
C PRO A 78 -6.84 -12.69 -6.32
N GLY A 79 -7.59 -12.53 -5.21
CA GLY A 79 -7.63 -13.53 -4.13
C GLY A 79 -6.75 -13.32 -2.88
N GLY A 80 -6.06 -12.19 -2.74
CA GLY A 80 -5.34 -11.83 -1.49
C GLY A 80 -6.10 -10.88 -0.54
N GLY A 81 -7.27 -10.41 -0.96
CA GLY A 81 -8.11 -9.47 -0.19
C GLY A 81 -9.13 -10.22 0.66
N ARG A 82 -9.47 -9.66 1.83
CA ARG A 82 -10.64 -10.12 2.59
C ARG A 82 -11.88 -10.05 1.69
N SER A 83 -12.73 -11.08 1.73
CA SER A 83 -14.07 -11.03 1.16
C SER A 83 -14.77 -9.74 1.64
N GLY A 84 -15.25 -8.90 0.72
CA GLY A 84 -15.80 -7.57 1.02
C GLY A 84 -14.81 -6.40 0.97
N ALA A 85 -13.57 -6.58 0.48
CA ALA A 85 -12.63 -5.47 0.29
C ALA A 85 -13.19 -4.44 -0.70
N ALA A 86 -13.23 -3.17 -0.31
CA ALA A 86 -13.66 -2.10 -1.20
C ALA A 86 -12.67 -1.93 -2.37
N LEU A 87 -13.18 -1.61 -3.56
CA LEU A 87 -12.36 -1.33 -4.75
C LEU A 87 -11.26 -0.29 -4.49
N ARG A 88 -11.50 0.67 -3.59
CA ARG A 88 -10.51 1.67 -3.17
C ARG A 88 -9.23 1.07 -2.58
N SER A 89 -9.38 0.00 -1.80
CA SER A 89 -8.28 -0.73 -1.18
C SER A 89 -7.71 -1.85 -2.07
N THR A 90 -8.32 -2.09 -3.22
CA THR A 90 -7.88 -3.15 -4.13
C THR A 90 -6.50 -2.82 -4.66
N PRO A 91 -5.51 -3.70 -4.47
CA PRO A 91 -4.20 -3.50 -5.02
C PRO A 91 -4.20 -3.66 -6.55
N ILE A 92 -3.56 -2.71 -7.23
CA ILE A 92 -3.31 -2.74 -8.67
C ILE A 92 -1.87 -2.33 -8.95
N MET A 93 -1.42 -2.58 -10.18
CA MET A 93 -0.13 -2.16 -10.70
C MET A 93 -0.33 -1.28 -11.92
N LEU A 94 0.56 -0.29 -12.10
CA LEU A 94 0.76 0.39 -13.37
C LEU A 94 1.98 -0.23 -14.06
N LEU A 95 1.78 -0.75 -15.27
CA LEU A 95 2.80 -1.51 -15.99
C LEU A 95 2.99 -0.94 -17.40
N PRO A 96 4.23 -0.80 -17.90
CA PRO A 96 4.46 -0.62 -19.32
C PRO A 96 3.86 -1.79 -20.10
N ARG A 97 3.13 -1.52 -21.19
CA ARG A 97 2.39 -2.56 -21.94
C ARG A 97 3.28 -3.71 -22.40
N ARG A 98 4.50 -3.41 -22.85
CA ARG A 98 5.51 -4.39 -23.26
C ARG A 98 5.95 -5.35 -22.15
N ALA A 99 5.82 -4.97 -20.88
CA ALA A 99 6.24 -5.77 -19.73
C ALA A 99 5.07 -6.49 -19.05
N ALA A 100 3.83 -6.12 -19.36
CA ALA A 100 2.61 -6.64 -18.75
C ALA A 100 2.60 -8.18 -18.65
N GLN A 101 2.94 -8.84 -19.77
CA GLN A 101 2.93 -10.29 -19.87
C GLN A 101 3.92 -10.96 -18.92
N ARG A 102 5.11 -10.36 -18.70
CA ARG A 102 6.11 -10.89 -17.75
C ARG A 102 5.57 -10.86 -16.32
N TRP A 103 4.91 -9.77 -15.95
CA TRP A 103 4.30 -9.63 -14.63
C TRP A 103 3.11 -10.57 -14.42
N SER A 104 2.23 -10.70 -15.43
CA SER A 104 1.12 -11.66 -15.38
C SER A 104 1.62 -13.11 -15.29
N ALA A 105 2.75 -13.45 -15.92
CA ALA A 105 3.35 -14.78 -15.85
C ALA A 105 3.85 -15.17 -14.45
N LEU A 106 4.20 -14.21 -13.59
CA LEU A 106 4.59 -14.47 -12.19
C LEU A 106 3.39 -14.73 -11.28
N ALA A 107 2.21 -14.34 -11.72
CA ALA A 107 1.06 -14.15 -10.87
C ALA A 107 0.10 -15.35 -10.77
N ARG A 108 0.53 -16.52 -11.28
CA ARG A 108 -0.24 -17.72 -11.68
C ARG A 108 -1.20 -18.38 -10.67
N HIS A 109 -1.99 -17.62 -9.92
CA HIS A 109 -3.19 -18.13 -9.27
C HIS A 109 -4.37 -17.37 -9.85
N ALA A 110 -5.12 -18.05 -10.72
CA ALA A 110 -6.45 -17.60 -11.08
C ALA A 110 -7.30 -17.60 -9.80
N ASP A 111 -8.04 -16.53 -9.56
CA ASP A 111 -9.10 -16.56 -8.56
C ASP A 111 -10.25 -17.38 -9.14
N GLU A 112 -10.36 -18.62 -8.65
CA GLU A 112 -11.39 -19.59 -9.01
C GLU A 112 -12.70 -19.36 -8.25
N ALA A 113 -12.78 -18.35 -7.37
CA ALA A 113 -14.02 -18.05 -6.69
C ALA A 113 -15.13 -17.76 -7.72
N PRO A 114 -16.38 -18.20 -7.46
CA PRO A 114 -17.51 -17.97 -8.36
C PRO A 114 -17.88 -16.49 -8.36
N LEU A 115 -18.14 -15.93 -9.54
CA LEU A 115 -18.50 -14.52 -9.72
C LEU A 115 -19.98 -14.34 -9.36
N GLY A 116 -20.40 -13.11 -9.04
CA GLY A 116 -21.83 -12.79 -8.99
C GLY A 116 -22.47 -12.99 -10.37
N SER A 117 -23.74 -13.40 -10.42
CA SER A 117 -24.44 -13.71 -11.69
C SER A 117 -24.36 -12.58 -12.73
N ARG A 118 -24.48 -11.31 -12.29
CA ARG A 118 -24.33 -10.13 -13.15
C ARG A 118 -22.90 -9.99 -13.70
N ALA A 119 -21.90 -10.22 -12.87
CA ALA A 119 -20.49 -10.18 -13.29
C ALA A 119 -20.14 -11.33 -14.24
N GLU A 120 -20.69 -12.53 -14.02
CA GLU A 120 -20.57 -13.66 -14.95
C GLU A 120 -21.18 -13.34 -16.32
N HIS A 121 -22.36 -12.75 -16.34
CA HIS A 121 -23.03 -12.38 -17.58
C HIS A 121 -22.24 -11.31 -18.36
N VAL A 122 -21.75 -10.27 -17.68
CA VAL A 122 -20.84 -9.27 -18.29
C VAL A 122 -19.58 -9.93 -18.85
N MET A 123 -18.97 -10.88 -18.12
CA MET A 123 -17.82 -11.61 -18.65
C MET A 123 -18.20 -12.43 -19.88
N GLN A 124 -19.36 -13.06 -19.92
CA GLN A 124 -19.81 -13.83 -21.09
C GLN A 124 -19.91 -12.93 -22.32
N VAL A 125 -20.54 -11.75 -22.19
CA VAL A 125 -20.63 -10.74 -23.26
C VAL A 125 -19.23 -10.34 -23.76
N LEU A 126 -18.31 -10.04 -22.83
CA LEU A 126 -16.94 -9.66 -23.16
C LEU A 126 -16.13 -10.79 -23.81
N HIS A 127 -16.35 -12.06 -23.45
CA HIS A 127 -15.68 -13.19 -24.11
C HIS A 127 -16.23 -13.44 -25.52
N GLN A 128 -17.52 -13.21 -25.75
CA GLN A 128 -18.16 -13.45 -27.04
C GLN A 128 -17.87 -12.33 -28.05
N GLN A 129 -17.89 -11.08 -27.60
CA GLN A 129 -17.81 -9.90 -28.46
C GLN A 129 -16.46 -9.16 -28.38
N GLY A 130 -15.62 -9.52 -27.42
CA GLY A 130 -14.32 -8.89 -27.21
C GLY A 130 -14.41 -7.59 -26.41
N ALA A 131 -13.57 -6.61 -26.78
CA ALA A 131 -13.48 -5.34 -26.08
C ALA A 131 -14.62 -4.40 -26.48
N LEU A 132 -15.43 -3.97 -25.52
CA LEU A 132 -16.66 -3.19 -25.74
C LEU A 132 -16.68 -1.90 -24.90
N PHE A 133 -17.33 -0.85 -25.39
CA PHE A 133 -17.63 0.35 -24.62
C PHE A 133 -18.72 0.07 -23.57
N PHE A 134 -18.83 0.97 -22.58
CA PHE A 134 -19.75 0.80 -21.45
C PHE A 134 -21.23 0.60 -21.88
N GLU A 135 -21.73 1.40 -22.83
CA GLU A 135 -23.12 1.29 -23.31
C GLU A 135 -23.36 -0.03 -24.05
N GLU A 136 -22.41 -0.47 -24.87
CA GLU A 136 -22.51 -1.74 -25.61
C GLU A 136 -22.59 -2.94 -24.65
N ILE A 137 -21.88 -2.88 -23.52
CA ILE A 137 -21.97 -3.91 -22.48
C ILE A 137 -23.30 -3.82 -21.74
N ALA A 138 -23.78 -2.61 -21.45
CA ALA A 138 -25.08 -2.42 -20.79
C ALA A 138 -26.21 -3.00 -21.63
N ASP A 139 -26.20 -2.73 -22.94
CA ASP A 139 -27.17 -3.26 -23.90
C ASP A 139 -27.03 -4.77 -24.06
N GLY A 140 -25.81 -5.28 -24.25
CA GLY A 140 -25.53 -6.70 -24.45
C GLY A 140 -25.79 -7.57 -23.22
N ALA A 141 -25.66 -7.02 -22.01
CA ALA A 141 -25.91 -7.71 -20.74
C ALA A 141 -27.31 -7.40 -20.15
N HIS A 142 -28.07 -6.49 -20.76
CA HIS A 142 -29.35 -5.99 -20.26
C HIS A 142 -29.30 -5.50 -18.80
N LEU A 143 -28.25 -4.74 -18.44
CA LEU A 143 -28.04 -4.23 -17.09
C LEU A 143 -28.24 -2.72 -17.00
N MET A 144 -28.82 -2.25 -15.89
CA MET A 144 -28.84 -0.83 -15.58
C MET A 144 -27.41 -0.32 -15.31
N THR A 145 -27.17 0.99 -15.51
CA THR A 145 -25.84 1.61 -15.31
C THR A 145 -25.23 1.27 -13.95
N THR A 146 -25.99 1.34 -12.86
CA THR A 146 -25.48 1.03 -11.51
C THR A 146 -25.12 -0.44 -11.33
N GLU A 147 -25.89 -1.34 -11.94
CA GLU A 147 -25.65 -2.78 -11.86
C GLU A 147 -24.42 -3.17 -12.67
N LEU A 148 -24.21 -2.52 -13.82
CA LEU A 148 -23.00 -2.70 -14.62
C LEU A 148 -21.77 -2.15 -13.88
N GLU A 149 -21.87 -0.99 -13.21
CA GLU A 149 -20.77 -0.47 -12.37
C GLU A 149 -20.38 -1.45 -11.25
N ASP A 150 -21.35 -2.05 -10.58
CA ASP A 150 -21.12 -3.06 -9.53
C ASP A 150 -20.49 -4.33 -10.11
N ALA A 151 -20.99 -4.82 -11.24
CA ALA A 151 -20.45 -5.98 -11.95
C ALA A 151 -19.00 -5.73 -12.41
N LEU A 152 -18.72 -4.61 -13.07
CA LEU A 152 -17.36 -4.23 -13.47
C LEU A 152 -16.44 -4.06 -12.27
N SER A 153 -16.93 -3.47 -11.17
CA SER A 153 -16.15 -3.37 -9.93
C SER A 153 -15.75 -4.73 -9.40
N GLU A 154 -16.66 -5.70 -9.38
CA GLU A 154 -16.35 -7.08 -8.99
C GLU A 154 -15.30 -7.70 -9.90
N LEU A 155 -15.47 -7.60 -11.23
CA LEU A 155 -14.53 -8.14 -12.20
C LEU A 155 -13.12 -7.54 -12.07
N LEU A 156 -13.04 -6.25 -11.80
CA LEU A 156 -11.79 -5.51 -11.59
C LEU A 156 -11.13 -5.94 -10.28
N MET A 157 -11.91 -6.08 -9.20
CA MET A 157 -11.44 -6.63 -7.93
C MET A 157 -10.95 -8.08 -8.08
N ARG A 158 -11.48 -8.84 -9.04
CA ARG A 158 -11.01 -10.18 -9.37
C ARG A 158 -10.01 -10.23 -10.52
N GLY A 159 -9.52 -9.08 -10.99
CA GLY A 159 -8.52 -9.03 -12.07
C GLY A 159 -8.95 -9.74 -13.36
N ARG A 160 -10.26 -9.81 -13.62
CA ARG A 160 -10.86 -10.48 -14.79
C ARG A 160 -11.18 -9.51 -15.93
N ALA A 161 -11.31 -8.22 -15.64
CA ALA A 161 -11.54 -7.18 -16.63
C ALA A 161 -10.60 -5.98 -16.40
N HIS A 162 -10.29 -5.28 -17.48
CA HIS A 162 -9.56 -4.01 -17.49
C HIS A 162 -10.19 -3.04 -18.49
N CYS A 163 -9.75 -1.78 -18.48
CA CYS A 163 -10.23 -0.75 -19.39
C CYS A 163 -9.04 -0.04 -20.06
N ASP A 164 -9.25 0.47 -21.29
CA ASP A 164 -8.26 1.20 -22.07
C ASP A 164 -7.76 2.48 -21.38
N SER A 165 -8.56 3.10 -20.49
CA SER A 165 -8.17 4.28 -19.70
C SER A 165 -8.20 4.04 -18.19
N TYR A 166 -7.43 4.82 -17.42
CA TYR A 166 -7.53 4.84 -15.96
C TYR A 166 -8.83 5.54 -15.48
N ALA A 167 -9.45 6.35 -16.34
CA ALA A 167 -10.72 7.01 -16.07
C ALA A 167 -11.84 6.04 -15.66
N GLY A 168 -11.89 4.84 -16.24
CA GLY A 168 -12.89 3.82 -15.91
C GLY A 168 -12.76 3.34 -14.47
N LEU A 169 -11.54 3.02 -14.04
CA LEU A 169 -11.26 2.70 -12.65
C LEU A 169 -11.55 3.89 -11.73
N ARG A 170 -11.12 5.11 -12.12
CA ARG A 170 -11.36 6.34 -11.35
C ARG A 170 -12.83 6.57 -11.08
N ALA A 171 -13.69 6.33 -12.07
CA ALA A 171 -15.14 6.44 -11.92
C ALA A 171 -15.68 5.43 -10.89
N LEU A 172 -15.22 4.19 -10.93
CA LEU A 172 -15.65 3.13 -10.00
C LEU A 172 -15.14 3.32 -8.56
N LEU A 173 -14.05 4.07 -8.34
CA LEU A 173 -13.51 4.35 -7.00
C LEU A 173 -14.44 5.23 -6.13
N VAL A 174 -15.37 5.95 -6.75
CA VAL A 174 -16.41 6.74 -6.07
C VAL A 174 -17.74 6.04 -6.28
N PRO A 175 -18.34 5.44 -5.23
CA PRO A 175 -19.64 4.79 -5.35
C PRO A 175 -20.68 5.73 -5.94
N ALA A 176 -21.54 5.23 -6.82
CA ALA A 176 -22.58 6.04 -7.47
C ALA A 176 -23.44 6.82 -6.46
N SER A 177 -23.78 6.20 -5.32
CA SER A 177 -24.56 6.82 -4.23
C SER A 177 -23.88 8.02 -3.55
N LYS A 178 -22.56 8.16 -3.68
CA LYS A 178 -21.76 9.25 -3.10
C LYS A 178 -21.35 10.30 -4.15
N ARG A 179 -21.72 10.11 -5.43
CA ARG A 179 -21.43 11.11 -6.46
C ARG A 179 -22.39 12.29 -6.28
N PRO A 180 -21.88 13.54 -6.26
CA PRO A 180 -22.76 14.71 -6.19
C PRO A 180 -23.69 14.73 -7.40
N SER A 181 -24.98 14.96 -7.15
CA SER A 181 -25.97 15.14 -8.23
C SER A 181 -25.50 16.21 -9.22
N ALA A 182 -25.73 15.98 -10.51
CA ALA A 182 -25.39 16.88 -11.61
C ALA A 182 -25.92 18.33 -11.43
N LEU A 183 -26.85 18.52 -10.49
CA LEU A 183 -27.41 19.83 -10.10
C LEU A 183 -26.46 20.68 -9.22
N SER A 184 -25.36 20.12 -8.70
CA SER A 184 -24.37 20.88 -7.92
C SER A 184 -23.40 21.65 -8.82
N ARG A 185 -23.80 22.88 -9.19
CA ARG A 185 -23.12 23.77 -10.16
C ARG A 185 -21.67 24.19 -9.80
N HIS A 186 -21.10 23.81 -8.65
CA HIS A 186 -19.86 24.40 -8.13
C HIS A 186 -18.57 23.55 -8.23
N ARG A 187 -18.59 22.35 -8.83
CA ARG A 187 -17.35 21.54 -9.04
C ARG A 187 -17.27 20.84 -10.40
N ARG A 188 -17.64 21.53 -11.48
CA ARG A 188 -17.68 20.97 -12.85
C ARG A 188 -16.31 20.70 -13.53
N ARG A 189 -15.17 20.78 -12.84
CA ARG A 189 -13.84 20.64 -13.49
C ARG A 189 -13.07 19.34 -13.20
N ALA A 190 -13.58 18.42 -12.38
CA ALA A 190 -12.80 17.24 -11.98
C ALA A 190 -13.46 15.87 -12.23
N SER A 191 -14.67 15.79 -12.80
CA SER A 191 -15.34 14.50 -13.10
C SER A 191 -15.88 14.42 -14.54
N ALA A 192 -15.27 15.13 -15.48
CA ALA A 192 -15.82 15.31 -16.82
C ALA A 192 -15.63 14.13 -17.78
N LEU A 193 -14.98 13.04 -17.34
CA LEU A 193 -15.02 11.75 -18.05
C LEU A 193 -15.70 10.75 -17.13
N GLY A 194 -16.97 10.47 -17.43
CA GLY A 194 -17.72 9.43 -16.74
C GLY A 194 -17.15 8.05 -17.08
N ILE A 195 -17.63 7.01 -16.41
CA ILE A 195 -17.25 5.63 -16.76
C ILE A 195 -17.55 5.27 -18.23
N ARG A 196 -18.50 6.00 -18.84
CA ARG A 196 -18.90 5.89 -20.25
C ARG A 196 -17.81 6.32 -21.22
N ASP A 197 -17.00 7.31 -20.85
CA ASP A 197 -15.92 7.86 -21.68
C ASP A 197 -14.56 7.22 -21.35
N ALA A 198 -14.55 6.13 -20.58
CA ALA A 198 -13.33 5.45 -20.15
C ALA A 198 -12.65 4.62 -21.24
N GLY A 199 -13.23 4.55 -22.44
CA GLY A 199 -12.80 3.64 -23.49
C GLY A 199 -13.43 2.26 -23.36
N ARG A 200 -12.80 1.26 -23.97
CA ARG A 200 -13.33 -0.11 -24.02
C ARG A 200 -12.90 -0.90 -22.80
N TRP A 201 -13.81 -1.72 -22.31
CA TRP A 201 -13.56 -2.74 -21.31
C TRP A 201 -13.27 -4.06 -22.02
N ALA A 202 -12.29 -4.79 -21.52
CA ALA A 202 -11.83 -6.03 -22.12
C ALA A 202 -11.52 -7.08 -21.05
N PRO A 203 -11.73 -8.36 -21.35
CA PRO A 203 -11.33 -9.42 -20.45
C PRO A 203 -9.79 -9.42 -20.29
N VAL A 204 -9.32 -9.78 -19.10
CA VAL A 204 -7.89 -10.01 -18.86
C VAL A 204 -7.56 -11.40 -19.40
N CYS A 205 -6.83 -11.45 -20.52
CA CYS A 205 -6.42 -12.71 -21.11
C CYS A 205 -5.29 -13.35 -20.30
N ALA A 206 -5.49 -14.59 -19.87
CA ALA A 206 -4.41 -15.42 -19.35
C ALA A 206 -3.44 -15.77 -20.49
N LEU A 207 -2.14 -15.82 -20.19
CA LEU A 207 -1.15 -16.30 -21.14
C LEU A 207 -1.32 -17.82 -21.33
N PRO A 208 -1.18 -18.33 -22.56
CA PRO A 208 -1.19 -19.77 -22.81
C PRO A 208 -0.02 -20.44 -22.10
N GLU A 209 -0.23 -21.69 -21.69
CA GLU A 209 0.84 -22.52 -21.13
C GLU A 209 1.87 -22.84 -22.21
N LEU A 210 3.15 -22.70 -21.88
CA LEU A 210 4.25 -23.02 -22.78
C LEU A 210 4.82 -24.42 -22.52
N PRO A 211 5.45 -25.04 -23.53
CA PRO A 211 6.33 -26.20 -23.33
C PRO A 211 7.38 -25.94 -22.24
N ARG A 212 7.78 -26.99 -21.51
CA ARG A 212 8.66 -26.89 -20.33
C ARG A 212 10.02 -26.21 -20.60
N ALA A 213 10.61 -26.44 -21.78
CA ALA A 213 11.90 -25.84 -22.13
C ALA A 213 11.80 -24.32 -22.27
N GLU A 214 10.83 -23.85 -23.05
CA GLU A 214 10.53 -22.42 -23.24
C GLU A 214 10.05 -21.77 -21.94
N ALA A 215 9.38 -22.53 -21.07
CA ALA A 215 8.99 -22.05 -19.75
C ALA A 215 10.20 -21.74 -18.85
N GLY A 216 11.29 -22.53 -18.96
CA GLY A 216 12.52 -22.30 -18.21
C GLY A 216 13.24 -21.03 -18.64
N GLU A 217 13.39 -20.80 -19.95
CA GLU A 217 13.98 -19.57 -20.49
C GLU A 217 13.12 -18.34 -20.15
N ARG A 218 11.81 -18.42 -20.37
CA ARG A 218 10.87 -17.35 -20.00
C ARG A 218 10.94 -17.02 -18.51
N HIS A 219 11.10 -18.02 -17.64
CA HIS A 219 11.27 -17.79 -16.20
C HIS A 219 12.55 -17.01 -15.90
N GLN A 220 13.68 -17.38 -16.51
CA GLN A 220 14.95 -16.66 -16.33
C GLN A 220 14.87 -15.21 -16.82
N ASP A 221 14.28 -14.99 -17.99
CA ASP A 221 14.07 -13.64 -18.54
C ASP A 221 13.17 -12.80 -17.62
N THR A 222 12.13 -13.41 -17.07
CA THR A 222 11.22 -12.76 -16.13
C THR A 222 11.93 -12.43 -14.82
N LEU A 223 12.76 -13.34 -14.28
CA LEU A 223 13.59 -13.09 -13.10
C LEU A 223 14.58 -11.94 -13.33
N GLU A 224 15.26 -11.93 -14.48
CA GLU A 224 16.20 -10.85 -14.83
C GLU A 224 15.46 -9.51 -14.92
N HIS A 225 14.27 -9.50 -15.55
CA HIS A 225 13.43 -8.32 -15.64
C HIS A 225 13.01 -7.79 -14.26
N VAL A 226 12.56 -8.66 -13.35
CA VAL A 226 12.22 -8.28 -11.97
C VAL A 226 13.45 -7.72 -11.24
N ALA A 227 14.60 -8.41 -11.32
CA ALA A 227 15.84 -7.98 -10.69
C ALA A 227 16.26 -6.57 -11.14
N ARG A 228 16.25 -6.32 -12.46
CA ARG A 228 16.55 -5.00 -13.03
C ARG A 228 15.51 -3.95 -12.62
N THR A 229 14.26 -4.32 -12.49
CA THR A 229 13.19 -3.40 -12.06
C THR A 229 13.36 -2.97 -10.61
N LEU A 230 13.69 -3.91 -9.71
CA LEU A 230 13.99 -3.60 -8.31
C LEU A 230 15.24 -2.72 -8.17
N LEU A 231 16.29 -2.99 -8.96
CA LEU A 231 17.48 -2.14 -9.02
C LEU A 231 17.14 -0.73 -9.50
N ARG A 232 16.32 -0.59 -10.55
CA ARG A 232 15.86 0.72 -11.05
C ARG A 232 15.05 1.48 -10.00
N ARG A 233 14.22 0.78 -9.23
CA ARG A 233 13.35 1.38 -8.21
C ARG A 233 14.09 1.83 -6.96
N TYR A 234 14.96 0.98 -6.44
CA TYR A 234 15.64 1.23 -5.16
C TYR A 234 17.05 1.78 -5.32
N GLY A 235 17.68 1.60 -6.47
CA GLY A 235 19.09 1.94 -6.72
C GLY A 235 20.05 0.92 -6.07
N VAL A 236 19.83 0.61 -4.79
CA VAL A 236 20.49 -0.46 -4.04
C VAL A 236 19.46 -1.49 -3.61
N VAL A 237 19.71 -2.77 -3.83
CA VAL A 237 18.79 -3.85 -3.44
C VAL A 237 19.45 -4.76 -2.40
N CYS A 238 18.68 -5.14 -1.38
CA CYS A 238 19.01 -6.15 -0.40
C CYS A 238 17.74 -6.89 0.04
N TRP A 239 17.89 -8.03 0.72
CA TRP A 239 16.76 -8.87 1.11
C TRP A 239 15.69 -8.14 1.94
N ARG A 240 16.08 -7.19 2.82
CA ARG A 240 15.12 -6.41 3.64
C ARG A 240 14.23 -5.50 2.81
N LEU A 241 14.67 -5.06 1.64
CA LEU A 241 13.84 -4.21 0.77
C LEU A 241 12.69 -4.99 0.12
N LEU A 242 12.81 -6.32 -0.03
CA LEU A 242 11.71 -7.14 -0.53
C LEU A 242 10.49 -7.14 0.41
N GLU A 243 10.66 -6.84 1.70
CA GLU A 243 9.52 -6.67 2.62
C GLU A 243 8.60 -5.51 2.21
N ARG A 244 9.10 -4.59 1.37
CA ARG A 244 8.30 -3.50 0.79
C ARG A 244 7.53 -3.92 -0.44
N GLU A 245 7.99 -4.96 -1.12
CA GLU A 245 7.36 -5.48 -2.32
C GLU A 245 6.26 -6.50 -2.01
N ALA A 246 5.58 -6.93 -3.06
CA ALA A 246 4.54 -7.92 -2.94
C ALA A 246 5.13 -9.31 -2.60
N ALA A 247 4.48 -10.02 -1.69
CA ALA A 247 4.97 -11.30 -1.16
C ALA A 247 5.07 -12.42 -2.21
N TRP A 248 4.41 -12.27 -3.35
CA TRP A 248 4.44 -13.23 -4.46
C TRP A 248 5.60 -12.99 -5.44
N LEU A 249 6.40 -11.93 -5.26
CA LEU A 249 7.62 -11.77 -6.04
C LEU A 249 8.58 -12.95 -5.81
N PRO A 250 9.46 -13.24 -6.78
CA PRO A 250 10.49 -14.26 -6.63
C PRO A 250 11.26 -14.10 -5.31
N PRO A 251 11.50 -15.19 -4.56
CA PRO A 251 12.17 -15.13 -3.28
C PRO A 251 13.60 -14.60 -3.43
N TRP A 252 14.14 -13.98 -2.37
CA TRP A 252 15.49 -13.39 -2.38
C TRP A 252 16.55 -14.34 -2.93
N ARG A 253 16.49 -15.63 -2.61
CA ARG A 253 17.43 -16.65 -3.07
C ARG A 253 17.50 -16.79 -4.60
N GLU A 254 16.38 -16.62 -5.29
CA GLU A 254 16.35 -16.65 -6.76
C GLU A 254 16.92 -15.36 -7.35
N LEU A 255 16.52 -14.22 -6.80
CA LEU A 255 17.04 -12.91 -7.21
C LEU A 255 18.54 -12.78 -6.93
N LEU A 256 19.04 -13.33 -5.82
CA LEU A 256 20.45 -13.32 -5.45
C LEU A 256 21.32 -13.96 -6.55
N ARG A 257 20.92 -15.13 -7.05
CA ARG A 257 21.61 -15.80 -8.15
C ARG A 257 21.59 -14.96 -9.43
N MET A 258 20.48 -14.27 -9.69
CA MET A 258 20.39 -13.35 -10.82
C MET A 258 21.31 -12.14 -10.64
N TYR A 259 21.37 -11.55 -9.45
CA TYR A 259 22.27 -10.42 -9.16
C TYR A 259 23.74 -10.82 -9.27
N GLN A 260 24.13 -11.99 -8.78
CA GLN A 260 25.49 -12.52 -8.95
C GLN A 260 25.86 -12.71 -10.43
N ARG A 261 24.91 -13.17 -11.27
CA ARG A 261 25.11 -13.23 -12.73
C ARG A 261 25.29 -11.84 -13.34
N LEU A 262 24.46 -10.87 -12.96
CA LEU A 262 24.55 -9.49 -13.44
C LEU A 262 25.86 -8.81 -12.98
N GLU A 263 26.33 -9.13 -11.78
CA GLU A 263 27.62 -8.66 -11.27
C GLU A 263 28.79 -9.28 -12.04
N ALA A 264 28.76 -10.59 -12.31
CA ALA A 264 29.77 -11.27 -13.12
C ALA A 264 29.83 -10.71 -14.56
N ARG A 265 28.70 -10.21 -15.09
CA ARG A 265 28.65 -9.47 -16.36
C ARG A 265 29.17 -8.03 -16.26
N GLY A 266 29.47 -7.54 -15.06
CA GLY A 266 29.98 -6.18 -14.81
C GLY A 266 28.91 -5.09 -14.85
N GLU A 267 27.63 -5.44 -14.98
CA GLU A 267 26.52 -4.49 -15.14
C GLU A 267 26.12 -3.83 -13.82
N ILE A 268 26.32 -4.54 -12.71
CA ILE A 268 26.03 -4.06 -11.36
C ILE A 268 27.23 -4.32 -10.45
N ARG A 269 27.19 -3.77 -9.24
CA ARG A 269 28.24 -3.96 -8.24
C ARG A 269 27.66 -4.54 -6.96
N GLY A 270 28.23 -5.66 -6.50
CA GLY A 270 28.00 -6.21 -5.17
C GLY A 270 28.86 -5.48 -4.13
N GLY A 271 28.36 -5.38 -2.90
CA GLY A 271 29.10 -4.76 -1.80
C GLY A 271 28.26 -4.47 -0.57
N ARG A 272 28.79 -3.58 0.28
CA ARG A 272 28.10 -3.07 1.47
C ARG A 272 27.92 -1.57 1.36
N PHE A 273 26.79 -1.14 0.80
CA PHE A 273 26.49 0.27 0.56
C PHE A 273 25.81 0.91 1.78
N ILE A 274 24.86 0.19 2.39
CA ILE A 274 24.09 0.61 3.56
C ILE A 274 24.63 -0.10 4.80
N ALA A 275 25.01 0.68 5.81
CA ALA A 275 25.52 0.19 7.09
C ALA A 275 24.40 -0.40 7.96
N GLY A 276 24.76 -1.31 8.87
CA GLY A 276 23.81 -1.93 9.82
C GLY A 276 22.90 -3.00 9.20
N LEU A 277 23.15 -3.41 7.96
CA LEU A 277 22.43 -4.50 7.29
C LEU A 277 23.37 -5.69 7.05
N SER A 278 22.85 -6.90 7.30
CA SER A 278 23.50 -8.16 6.97
C SER A 278 23.12 -8.63 5.57
N GLY A 279 24.01 -9.41 4.96
CA GLY A 279 23.82 -9.99 3.63
C GLY A 279 24.41 -9.16 2.48
N GLU A 280 24.44 -9.76 1.30
CA GLU A 280 24.88 -9.13 0.05
C GLU A 280 23.93 -8.00 -0.36
N GLN A 281 24.50 -6.92 -0.87
CA GLN A 281 23.77 -5.79 -1.45
C GLN A 281 24.28 -5.56 -2.86
N PHE A 282 23.38 -5.20 -3.77
CA PHE A 282 23.71 -4.94 -5.16
C PHE A 282 23.22 -3.56 -5.57
N ALA A 283 24.00 -2.84 -6.36
CA ALA A 283 23.64 -1.50 -6.79
C ALA A 283 24.02 -1.24 -8.24
N LEU A 284 23.24 -0.37 -8.89
CA LEU A 284 23.61 0.21 -10.19
C LEU A 284 24.78 1.18 -10.02
N PRO A 285 25.73 1.26 -10.97
CA PRO A 285 26.83 2.23 -10.91
C PRO A 285 26.35 3.67 -10.68
N ASP A 286 25.32 4.09 -11.40
CA ASP A 286 24.74 5.44 -11.27
C ASP A 286 24.09 5.67 -9.91
N ALA A 287 23.48 4.63 -9.33
CA ALA A 287 22.90 4.69 -7.99
C ALA A 287 23.99 4.88 -6.93
N ILE A 288 25.16 4.24 -7.09
CA ILE A 288 26.31 4.42 -6.19
C ILE A 288 26.82 5.87 -6.26
N ALA A 289 26.95 6.43 -7.46
CA ALA A 289 27.37 7.82 -7.64
C ALA A 289 26.37 8.80 -7.00
N ALA A 290 25.07 8.60 -7.24
CA ALA A 290 24.02 9.41 -6.64
C ALA A 290 23.95 9.28 -5.11
N LEU A 291 24.13 8.07 -4.57
CA LEU A 291 24.19 7.81 -3.14
C LEU A 291 25.37 8.56 -2.49
N ARG A 292 26.57 8.50 -3.10
CA ARG A 292 27.77 9.24 -2.64
C ARG A 292 27.54 10.75 -2.60
N ARG A 293 26.91 11.30 -3.64
CA ARG A 293 26.54 12.71 -3.69
C ARG A 293 25.61 13.11 -2.54
N VAL A 294 24.58 12.32 -2.23
CA VAL A 294 23.64 12.63 -1.13
C VAL A 294 24.32 12.59 0.24
N CYS A 295 25.21 11.62 0.47
CA CYS A 295 25.98 11.58 1.71
C CYS A 295 26.91 12.77 1.91
N ALA A 296 27.47 13.31 0.82
CA ALA A 296 28.35 14.47 0.89
C ALA A 296 27.61 15.78 1.19
N GLN A 297 26.27 15.80 1.06
CA GLN A 297 25.46 17.00 1.31
C GLN A 297 25.10 17.14 2.79
N ALA A 298 25.27 18.35 3.31
CA ALA A 298 24.77 18.75 4.63
C ALA A 298 23.25 18.51 4.74
N LEU A 299 22.78 18.28 5.98
CA LEU A 299 21.37 18.04 6.27
C LEU A 299 20.55 19.33 6.08
N PRO A 300 19.63 19.39 5.10
CA PRO A 300 18.92 20.63 4.76
C PRO A 300 17.75 20.97 5.69
N GLN A 301 17.49 20.19 6.76
CA GLN A 301 16.32 20.31 7.63
C GLN A 301 15.00 20.20 6.85
N GLN A 302 14.97 19.31 5.86
CA GLN A 302 13.87 19.14 4.95
C GLN A 302 12.88 18.08 5.43
N TRP A 303 11.61 18.49 5.51
CA TRP A 303 10.49 17.61 5.81
C TRP A 303 9.91 16.97 4.56
N ILE A 304 9.74 15.65 4.59
CA ILE A 304 9.13 14.86 3.53
C ILE A 304 8.01 14.00 4.13
N CYS A 305 6.83 14.04 3.51
CA CYS A 305 5.69 13.19 3.89
C CYS A 305 5.50 12.10 2.84
N VAL A 306 5.41 10.85 3.30
CA VAL A 306 5.31 9.67 2.45
C VAL A 306 4.12 8.82 2.88
N SER A 307 3.41 8.22 1.93
CA SER A 307 2.35 7.26 2.23
C SER A 307 2.90 6.04 2.97
N ALA A 308 2.12 5.46 3.87
CA ALA A 308 2.47 4.18 4.48
C ALA A 308 2.69 3.08 3.42
N SER A 309 1.98 3.17 2.30
CA SER A 309 2.02 2.21 1.19
C SER A 309 3.01 2.58 0.09
N ASP A 310 3.83 3.63 0.25
CA ASP A 310 4.83 4.01 -0.75
C ASP A 310 6.09 3.13 -0.63
N PRO A 311 6.76 2.76 -1.74
CA PRO A 311 7.98 1.96 -1.69
C PRO A 311 9.17 2.69 -1.04
N SER A 312 9.16 4.03 -1.01
CA SER A 312 10.16 4.83 -0.29
C SER A 312 9.97 4.86 1.23
N ASN A 313 8.85 4.34 1.75
CA ASN A 313 8.63 4.26 3.19
C ASN A 313 9.44 3.12 3.82
N LEU A 314 10.58 3.46 4.41
CA LEU A 314 11.50 2.51 5.05
C LEU A 314 11.27 2.30 6.56
N LEU A 315 10.23 2.89 7.13
CA LEU A 315 9.88 2.78 8.56
C LEU A 315 9.70 1.32 8.98
N CYS A 316 10.35 0.87 10.04
CA CYS A 316 10.34 -0.49 10.58
C CYS A 316 11.06 -1.56 9.73
N SER A 317 11.48 -1.28 8.49
CA SER A 317 12.32 -2.23 7.71
C SER A 317 13.80 -1.88 7.78
N LEU A 318 14.15 -0.65 7.41
CA LEU A 318 15.53 -0.15 7.48
C LEU A 318 15.69 0.98 8.51
N LEU A 319 14.61 1.64 8.90
CA LEU A 319 14.64 2.75 9.85
C LEU A 319 13.94 2.35 11.16
N PRO A 320 14.33 2.94 12.31
CA PRO A 320 13.70 2.67 13.60
C PRO A 320 12.23 3.10 13.61
N GLY A 321 11.43 2.44 14.44
CA GLY A 321 10.01 2.72 14.65
C GLY A 321 9.11 1.51 14.40
N GLU A 322 7.83 1.66 14.73
CA GLU A 322 6.85 0.58 14.63
C GLU A 322 6.27 0.43 13.22
N ARG A 323 5.85 -0.80 12.90
CA ARG A 323 5.20 -1.10 11.62
C ARG A 323 3.79 -0.53 11.60
N ILE A 324 3.55 0.42 10.70
CA ILE A 324 2.20 0.93 10.43
C ILE A 324 1.50 0.15 9.32
N ALA A 325 0.17 0.07 9.39
CA ALA A 325 -0.64 -0.56 8.36
C ALA A 325 -0.57 0.20 7.03
N ARG A 326 -0.39 -0.53 5.93
CA ARG A 326 -0.33 0.01 4.56
C ARG A 326 -1.73 0.17 3.97
N VAL A 327 -2.48 1.09 4.55
CA VAL A 327 -3.85 1.42 4.14
C VAL A 327 -3.92 2.89 3.74
N PRO A 328 -4.89 3.27 2.88
CA PRO A 328 -5.03 4.66 2.46
C PRO A 328 -5.17 5.64 3.64
N GLY A 329 -4.49 6.79 3.56
CA GLY A 329 -4.49 7.83 4.59
C GLY A 329 -3.42 7.68 5.67
N ASN A 330 -2.88 6.48 5.90
CA ASN A 330 -1.74 6.32 6.79
C ASN A 330 -0.46 6.86 6.12
N ARG A 331 0.36 7.59 6.86
CA ARG A 331 1.53 8.31 6.31
C ARG A 331 2.59 8.57 7.36
N VAL A 332 3.81 8.83 6.92
CA VAL A 332 5.00 9.06 7.75
C VAL A 332 5.66 10.37 7.35
N ALA A 333 6.04 11.17 8.34
CA ALA A 333 6.81 12.39 8.17
C ALA A 333 8.27 12.14 8.53
N PHE A 334 9.16 12.45 7.60
CA PHE A 334 10.60 12.31 7.74
C PHE A 334 11.27 13.69 7.77
N LEU A 335 12.30 13.84 8.60
CA LEU A 335 13.21 14.98 8.62
C LEU A 335 14.60 14.51 8.17
N ASP A 336 14.99 14.90 6.96
CA ASP A 336 16.23 14.45 6.30
C ASP A 336 16.47 12.94 6.42
N GLY A 337 15.47 12.13 6.06
CA GLY A 337 15.57 10.67 6.10
C GLY A 337 15.30 10.01 7.45
N LEU A 338 15.17 10.78 8.55
CA LEU A 338 14.83 10.24 9.86
C LEU A 338 13.29 10.27 10.07
N PRO A 339 12.63 9.17 10.44
CA PRO A 339 11.20 9.18 10.71
C PRO A 339 10.93 9.94 12.01
N MET A 340 10.05 10.95 11.96
CA MET A 340 9.76 11.82 13.11
C MET A 340 8.38 11.55 13.69
N ALA A 341 7.38 11.36 12.84
CA ALA A 341 5.99 11.13 13.24
C ALA A 341 5.22 10.32 12.19
N VAL A 342 4.18 9.63 12.64
CA VAL A 342 3.21 8.94 11.77
C VAL A 342 1.81 9.52 11.95
N TRP A 343 0.99 9.40 10.91
CA TRP A 343 -0.44 9.67 10.93
C TRP A 343 -1.18 8.37 10.74
N VAL A 344 -1.90 7.93 11.76
CA VAL A 344 -2.65 6.68 11.76
C VAL A 344 -4.03 6.95 12.36
N ALA A 345 -5.08 6.52 11.68
CA ALA A 345 -6.47 6.70 12.13
C ALA A 345 -6.78 8.17 12.54
N ASP A 346 -6.36 9.11 11.70
CA ASP A 346 -6.53 10.56 11.90
C ASP A 346 -5.88 11.16 13.14
N ARG A 347 -4.84 10.51 13.65
CA ARG A 347 -4.05 10.99 14.80
C ARG A 347 -2.57 11.01 14.46
N LEU A 348 -1.89 12.04 14.97
CA LEU A 348 -0.43 12.11 14.96
C LEU A 348 0.13 11.26 16.11
N GLN A 349 1.13 10.45 15.80
CA GLN A 349 1.91 9.71 16.79
C GLN A 349 3.39 10.01 16.54
N ALA A 350 4.10 10.46 17.58
CA ALA A 350 5.52 10.76 17.47
C ALA A 350 6.32 9.45 17.45
N VAL A 351 7.28 9.34 16.52
CA VAL A 351 8.25 8.23 16.45
C VAL A 351 9.52 8.58 17.23
N GLN A 352 9.87 9.86 17.24
CA GLN A 352 10.99 10.44 17.97
C GLN A 352 10.48 11.52 18.91
N GLU A 353 11.31 11.97 19.84
CA GLU A 353 11.02 13.18 20.61
C GLU A 353 10.96 14.39 19.68
N LEU A 354 9.84 15.14 19.75
CA LEU A 354 9.58 16.30 18.90
C LEU A 354 9.55 17.56 19.77
N THR A 355 10.28 18.58 19.33
CA THR A 355 10.04 19.94 19.83
C THR A 355 8.63 20.41 19.41
N PRO A 356 8.04 21.40 20.11
CA PRO A 356 6.73 21.93 19.75
C PRO A 356 6.64 22.39 18.28
N GLU A 357 7.70 23.01 17.77
CA GLU A 357 7.79 23.46 16.37
C GLU A 357 7.82 22.29 15.39
N GLN A 358 8.60 21.24 15.69
CA GLN A 358 8.66 20.02 14.87
C GLN A 358 7.33 19.27 14.90
N ALA A 359 6.64 19.22 16.03
CA ALA A 359 5.32 18.61 16.14
C ALA A 359 4.30 19.34 15.26
N GLU A 360 4.31 20.67 15.26
CA GLU A 360 3.43 21.48 14.41
C GLU A 360 3.77 21.32 12.92
N GLN A 361 5.05 21.30 12.57
CA GLN A 361 5.51 21.05 11.20
C GLN A 361 5.11 19.65 10.72
N ALA A 362 5.35 18.61 11.53
CA ALA A 362 4.94 17.24 11.25
C ALA A 362 3.42 17.15 11.04
N LEU A 363 2.62 17.74 11.93
CA LEU A 363 1.17 17.76 11.82
C LEU A 363 0.69 18.41 10.52
N ARG A 364 1.23 19.59 10.17
CA ARG A 364 0.89 20.29 8.92
C ARG A 364 1.20 19.45 7.69
N ARG A 365 2.36 18.80 7.66
CA ARG A 365 2.80 17.94 6.53
C ARG A 365 1.95 16.69 6.43
N LEU A 366 1.75 16.02 7.57
CA LEU A 366 0.92 14.83 7.65
C LEU A 366 -0.48 15.17 7.17
N GLN A 367 -1.21 16.11 7.77
CA GLN A 367 -2.60 16.44 7.38
C GLN A 367 -2.81 16.69 5.88
N ARG A 368 -1.88 17.40 5.22
CA ARG A 368 -1.94 17.67 3.77
C ARG A 368 -1.78 16.40 2.93
N GLY A 369 -0.87 15.53 3.34
CA GLY A 369 -0.54 14.28 2.65
C GLY A 369 0.64 14.40 1.66
N PRO A 370 1.09 13.27 1.10
CA PRO A 370 2.16 13.23 0.13
C PRO A 370 1.82 14.04 -1.13
N GLY A 371 2.81 14.69 -1.74
CA GLY A 371 2.60 15.38 -3.02
C GLY A 371 1.86 16.72 -2.97
N ALA A 372 1.08 17.01 -1.92
CA ALA A 372 0.25 18.20 -1.84
C ALA A 372 1.03 19.50 -2.06
N ALA A 373 0.63 20.27 -3.09
CA ALA A 373 1.04 21.66 -3.28
C ALA A 373 0.60 22.50 -2.05
N TRP A 374 1.28 23.63 -1.81
CA TRP A 374 0.88 24.56 -0.76
C TRP A 374 -0.46 25.23 -1.12
N GLY A 375 -1.58 24.57 -0.82
CA GLY A 375 -2.92 25.13 -1.03
C GLY A 375 -4.07 24.12 -0.84
N ASN A 376 -5.06 24.51 -0.02
CA ASN A 376 -6.42 23.95 0.05
C ASN A 376 -6.70 22.61 0.75
N ARG A 377 -6.20 22.42 1.98
CA ARG A 377 -7.04 21.80 3.03
C ARG A 377 -7.13 22.75 4.22
N ARG A 378 -8.34 23.21 4.54
CA ARG A 378 -8.60 24.10 5.68
C ARG A 378 -8.18 23.39 6.98
N TRP A 379 -7.42 24.12 7.77
CA TRP A 379 -6.90 23.79 9.09
C TRP A 379 -8.04 23.60 10.10
N ASN A 380 -8.00 22.53 10.89
CA ASN A 380 -8.85 22.35 12.08
C ASN A 380 -7.92 22.09 13.28
N ALA A 381 -8.03 22.90 14.32
CA ALA A 381 -7.11 22.95 15.46
C ALA A 381 -7.24 21.81 16.50
N GLY A 382 -8.21 20.89 16.34
CA GLY A 382 -8.60 19.92 17.37
C GLY A 382 -7.77 18.63 17.50
N TRP A 383 -6.62 18.52 16.81
CA TRP A 383 -5.94 17.22 16.60
C TRP A 383 -4.58 17.06 17.29
N LEU A 384 -4.19 18.02 18.13
CA LEU A 384 -3.05 17.83 19.03
C LEU A 384 -3.52 16.97 20.21
N SER A 385 -3.07 15.72 20.28
CA SER A 385 -3.13 14.96 21.52
C SER A 385 -2.35 15.71 22.59
N ARG A 386 -2.99 16.02 23.72
CA ARG A 386 -2.33 16.55 24.93
C ARG A 386 -1.14 15.63 25.27
N PRO A 387 0.03 16.18 25.66
CA PRO A 387 1.16 15.35 26.05
C PRO A 387 0.75 14.46 27.23
N ALA A 388 1.26 13.22 27.25
CA ALA A 388 1.10 12.31 28.36
C ALA A 388 1.44 13.03 29.66
N ALA A 389 0.45 13.20 30.52
CA ALA A 389 0.67 13.74 31.85
C ALA A 389 1.69 12.82 32.54
N GLN A 390 2.75 13.46 33.03
CA GLN A 390 3.75 12.87 33.89
C GLN A 390 3.05 12.04 34.98
N CYS A 391 3.28 10.74 35.01
CA CYS A 391 3.07 9.95 36.22
C CYS A 391 4.15 10.38 37.22
N LEU A 392 3.91 11.52 37.87
CA LEU A 392 4.60 11.88 39.10
C LEU A 392 4.09 10.92 40.19
N TYR A 393 4.96 10.01 40.58
CA TYR A 393 4.91 9.34 41.87
C TYR A 393 4.90 10.43 42.96
N HIS A 394 3.81 10.53 43.70
CA HIS A 394 3.83 11.14 45.04
C HIS A 394 3.12 10.20 46.02
N PRO A 395 3.72 9.94 47.19
CA PRO A 395 3.25 8.95 48.14
C PRO A 395 2.02 9.48 48.88
N CYS A 396 1.00 8.64 49.07
CA CYS A 396 -0.09 8.95 49.98
C CYS A 396 0.43 8.94 51.41
N ALA A 397 0.30 10.11 52.05
CA ALA A 397 0.48 10.31 53.47
C ALA A 397 -0.63 9.63 54.29
N GLU A 398 -0.25 9.26 55.51
CA GLU A 398 -1.02 8.66 56.58
C GLU A 398 -2.18 9.55 57.08
N ALA A 399 -3.25 8.89 57.54
CA ALA A 399 -4.03 9.27 58.72
C ALA A 399 -4.96 8.12 59.15
N ASP A 400 -4.56 7.45 60.26
CA ASP A 400 -5.34 7.10 61.48
C ASP A 400 -6.87 6.87 61.37
N ALA A 401 -7.53 5.93 62.04
CA ALA A 401 -7.25 4.91 63.06
C ALA A 401 -8.46 3.92 63.00
N THR A 402 -8.49 2.68 63.50
CA THR A 402 -8.31 2.20 64.88
C THR A 402 -8.50 0.67 64.89
N HIS A 403 -7.68 -0.04 65.68
CA HIS A 403 -7.90 -1.36 66.32
C HIS A 403 -8.12 -2.58 65.39
N SER A 404 -7.49 -3.74 65.54
CA SER A 404 -6.68 -4.35 66.61
C SER A 404 -6.16 -5.71 66.09
N GLY A 405 -4.95 -6.13 66.46
CA GLY A 405 -4.62 -7.57 66.58
C GLY A 405 -3.46 -8.13 65.74
N CYS A 406 -2.27 -8.11 66.33
CA CYS A 406 -1.22 -9.15 66.33
C CYS A 406 -0.61 -9.74 65.02
N ARG A 407 0.64 -9.31 64.79
CA ARG A 407 1.90 -10.07 64.62
C ARG A 407 1.95 -11.32 63.68
N GLN A 408 2.70 -11.11 62.59
CA GLN A 408 3.51 -12.01 61.73
C GLN A 408 4.27 -13.16 62.44
N PRO A 409 5.06 -14.02 61.74
CA PRO A 409 5.05 -14.49 60.33
C PRO A 409 5.21 -16.03 60.23
N THR A 410 5.24 -16.64 59.03
CA THR A 410 6.31 -17.56 58.55
C THR A 410 5.95 -18.33 57.27
N SER A 411 6.93 -18.33 56.36
CA SER A 411 7.41 -19.45 55.52
C SER A 411 6.59 -20.08 54.39
N ALA A 412 7.41 -20.58 53.45
CA ALA A 412 7.21 -21.61 52.42
C ALA A 412 6.75 -21.12 51.04
N MET A 413 7.63 -21.14 50.04
CA MET A 413 7.99 -22.31 49.21
C MET A 413 6.76 -22.89 48.49
N ALA A 414 6.72 -22.72 47.16
CA ALA A 414 6.81 -23.82 46.20
C ALA A 414 6.32 -23.35 44.81
N TYR A 415 7.11 -23.70 43.81
CA TYR A 415 6.96 -23.39 42.39
C TYR A 415 6.10 -24.49 41.70
N PRO A 416 5.86 -24.40 40.36
CA PRO A 416 4.55 -24.46 39.69
C PRO A 416 4.25 -25.88 39.12
N PRO A 417 3.25 -26.12 38.22
CA PRO A 417 3.47 -25.83 36.79
C PRO A 417 2.22 -25.59 35.89
N ARG A 418 2.50 -24.88 34.78
CA ARG A 418 2.05 -25.10 33.39
C ARG A 418 0.56 -25.29 33.07
N TYR A 419 0.01 -24.37 32.26
CA TYR A 419 -0.32 -24.54 30.82
C TYR A 419 -1.35 -23.46 30.44
N GLY A 420 -0.90 -22.39 29.77
CA GLY A 420 -1.75 -21.31 29.30
C GLY A 420 -2.18 -21.52 27.84
N CYS A 421 -3.43 -21.88 27.65
CA CYS A 421 -4.12 -21.89 26.37
C CYS A 421 -4.26 -20.48 25.78
N ARG A 422 -4.26 -20.44 24.44
CA ARG A 422 -4.68 -19.31 23.59
C ARG A 422 -6.03 -18.75 24.03
N CYS A 423 -6.12 -17.44 24.20
CA CYS A 423 -7.39 -16.71 24.16
C CYS A 423 -7.36 -15.66 23.05
N VAL A 424 -8.30 -15.81 22.13
CA VAL A 424 -8.66 -14.88 21.07
C VAL A 424 -9.45 -13.72 21.70
N LEU A 425 -9.10 -12.51 21.31
CA LEU A 425 -9.84 -11.27 21.59
C LEU A 425 -11.23 -11.31 20.94
N SER A 426 -12.27 -10.95 21.69
CA SER A 426 -13.32 -10.10 21.12
C SER A 426 -13.96 -9.21 22.18
N PRO A 427 -14.32 -7.95 21.84
CA PRO A 427 -14.61 -6.88 22.77
C PRO A 427 -16.10 -6.51 22.74
N VAL A 428 -16.88 -6.83 23.78
CA VAL A 428 -18.16 -6.14 23.99
C VAL A 428 -18.40 -6.00 25.49
N GLY A 429 -18.67 -4.75 25.89
CA GLY A 429 -18.77 -4.31 27.27
C GLY A 429 -19.92 -4.90 28.07
N TRP A 430 -19.80 -4.63 29.36
CA TRP A 430 -20.61 -5.13 30.45
C TRP A 430 -22.09 -4.75 30.34
N ARG A 431 -22.97 -5.75 30.44
CA ARG A 431 -24.28 -5.60 31.06
C ARG A 431 -24.46 -6.71 32.10
N VAL A 432 -24.77 -6.28 33.31
CA VAL A 432 -25.17 -7.10 34.45
C VAL A 432 -26.57 -7.64 34.16
N ALA A 433 -26.74 -8.96 34.19
CA ALA A 433 -28.05 -9.59 34.37
C ALA A 433 -27.88 -10.83 35.26
N ALA A 434 -28.66 -10.83 36.34
CA ALA A 434 -28.56 -11.75 37.45
C ALA A 434 -29.00 -13.18 37.10
N HIS A 435 -28.37 -14.13 37.81
CA HIS A 435 -28.70 -15.56 37.85
C HIS A 435 -30.19 -15.84 38.15
N ARG A 436 -30.77 -16.82 37.45
CA ARG A 436 -31.65 -17.81 38.10
C ARG A 436 -31.31 -19.22 37.61
N ARG A 437 -30.92 -20.07 38.57
CA ARG A 437 -30.75 -21.51 38.45
C ARG A 437 -32.11 -22.19 38.36
N LEU A 438 -32.18 -23.36 37.70
CA LEU A 438 -32.92 -24.58 38.09
C LEU A 438 -32.58 -25.64 37.02
N ARG A 439 -31.63 -26.54 37.33
CA ARG A 439 -31.82 -27.94 37.81
C ARG A 439 -32.41 -28.90 36.77
N SER A 440 -31.66 -30.00 36.64
CA SER A 440 -31.72 -31.15 35.75
C SER A 440 -32.76 -32.23 36.09
N ARG A 441 -32.92 -33.16 35.13
CA ARG A 441 -33.57 -34.50 35.18
C ARG A 441 -35.11 -34.45 34.99
N ALA A 442 -35.79 -35.35 34.28
CA ALA A 442 -35.60 -36.79 34.12
C ALA A 442 -36.31 -37.33 32.84
N ALA A 443 -36.01 -38.59 32.48
CA ALA A 443 -36.57 -39.38 31.37
C ALA A 443 -38.02 -39.85 31.61
N GLN A 444 -38.78 -40.11 30.53
CA GLN A 444 -39.56 -41.35 30.30
C GLN A 444 -40.32 -41.35 28.94
N ARG A 445 -40.24 -42.51 28.26
CA ARG A 445 -41.02 -43.00 27.10
C ARG A 445 -42.51 -43.21 27.47
N PRO A 446 -43.47 -43.32 26.52
CA PRO A 446 -43.70 -44.46 25.60
C PRO A 446 -44.10 -44.01 24.16
N LEU A 447 -44.24 -44.82 23.10
CA LEU A 447 -44.52 -46.24 22.85
C LEU A 447 -43.48 -46.85 21.90
#